data_AF-A0A822H1A5-F1
#
_entry.id   AF-A0A822H1A5-F1
#
_cell.length_a   1.000
_cell.length_b   1.000
_cell.length_c   1.000
_cell.angle_alpha   90.00
_cell.angle_beta   90.00
_cell.angle_gamma   90.00
#
_symmetry.space_group_name_H-M   'P 1'
#
loop_
_entity.id
_entity.type
_entity.pdbx_description
1 polymer ?
#
loop_
_entity_poly.entity_id
_entity_poly.type
_entity_poly.pdbx_seq_one_letter_code
_entity_poly.pdbx_strand_id
1 'polypeptide(L)'
;MWWDWKGDKPNPELVAFMNNNYPPDWTYADFAQQFHAEFYDPNEWADIFAASGAKYIVLTSKHHEGFTMWPSKYSFNWNAMDVGPKRDLLGDLANAIRNRTDIVFGLYHSMFEWFNPLYLQDKQYGFKTQLFPFMKTLPELREIVENYKPSVIWSDGDW
;
A
#
# COMPACT_ATOMS: atom_id res chain seq x y z
N MET A 1 -3.11 -11.19 -7.34
CA MET A 1 -3.06 -10.48 -8.64
C MET A 1 -1.70 -10.57 -9.32
N TRP A 2 -0.59 -10.05 -8.76
CA TRP A 2 0.73 -10.24 -9.41
C TRP A 2 1.15 -11.70 -9.52
N TRP A 3 1.09 -12.47 -8.43
CA TRP A 3 1.46 -13.89 -8.46
C TRP A 3 0.59 -14.71 -9.41
N ASP A 4 -0.67 -14.31 -9.59
CA ASP A 4 -1.57 -14.93 -10.57
C ASP A 4 -1.24 -14.52 -12.01
N TRP A 5 -0.44 -13.47 -12.24
CA TRP A 5 -0.07 -12.99 -13.57
C TRP A 5 1.36 -13.39 -13.95
N LYS A 6 2.32 -13.17 -13.06
CA LYS A 6 3.77 -13.32 -13.28
C LYS A 6 4.46 -14.20 -12.24
N GLY A 7 3.69 -14.82 -11.34
CA GLY A 7 4.23 -15.72 -10.32
C GLY A 7 4.63 -17.11 -10.85
N ASP A 8 5.01 -17.99 -9.92
CA ASP A 8 5.46 -19.35 -10.25
C ASP A 8 4.37 -20.23 -10.89
N LYS A 9 3.10 -19.93 -10.60
CA LYS A 9 1.92 -20.64 -11.13
C LYS A 9 0.89 -19.61 -11.60
N PRO A 10 1.13 -18.95 -12.75
CA PRO A 10 0.23 -17.90 -13.20
C PRO A 10 -1.10 -18.50 -13.63
N ASN A 11 -2.19 -17.80 -13.34
CA ASN A 11 -3.53 -18.13 -13.78
C ASN A 11 -3.65 -17.85 -15.29
N PRO A 12 -3.95 -18.87 -16.13
CA PRO A 12 -4.05 -18.70 -17.58
C PRO A 12 -5.07 -17.64 -18.01
N GLU A 13 -6.20 -17.51 -17.30
CA GLU A 13 -7.24 -16.54 -17.62
C GLU A 13 -6.76 -15.11 -17.35
N LEU A 14 -6.03 -14.89 -16.25
CA LEU A 14 -5.47 -13.58 -15.94
C LEU A 14 -4.36 -13.20 -16.93
N VAL A 15 -3.50 -14.16 -17.31
CA VAL A 15 -2.48 -13.92 -18.33
C VAL A 15 -3.12 -13.53 -19.67
N ALA A 16 -4.17 -14.25 -20.09
CA ALA A 16 -4.90 -13.92 -21.31
C ALA A 16 -5.55 -12.53 -21.22
N PHE A 17 -6.17 -12.20 -20.08
CA PHE A 17 -6.72 -10.87 -19.84
C PHE A 17 -5.64 -9.79 -19.96
N MET A 18 -4.48 -9.99 -19.34
CA MET A 18 -3.38 -9.03 -19.39
C MET A 18 -2.86 -8.82 -20.81
N ASN A 19 -2.65 -9.89 -21.57
CA ASN A 19 -2.17 -9.81 -22.96
C ASN A 19 -3.17 -9.14 -23.91
N ASN A 20 -4.47 -9.26 -23.64
CA ASN A 20 -5.52 -8.69 -24.48
C ASN A 20 -5.78 -7.20 -24.20
N ASN A 21 -5.44 -6.72 -23.00
CA ASN A 21 -5.82 -5.38 -22.55
C ASN A 21 -4.63 -4.42 -22.34
N TYR A 22 -3.39 -4.93 -22.30
CA TYR A 22 -2.20 -4.11 -22.10
C TYR A 22 -1.16 -4.35 -23.21
N PRO A 23 -0.33 -3.33 -23.54
CA PRO A 23 0.73 -3.47 -24.54
C PRO A 23 1.70 -4.62 -24.22
N PRO A 24 2.41 -5.14 -25.25
CA PRO A 24 3.58 -5.98 -25.02
C PRO A 24 4.55 -5.32 -24.04
N ASP A 25 5.24 -6.14 -23.24
CA ASP A 25 6.23 -5.72 -22.23
C ASP A 25 5.67 -4.90 -21.04
N TRP A 26 4.35 -4.83 -20.87
CA TRP A 26 3.73 -4.21 -19.69
C TRP A 26 4.22 -4.85 -18.38
N THR A 27 4.60 -4.01 -17.42
CA THR A 27 5.10 -4.38 -16.09
C THR A 27 4.12 -3.95 -15.00
N TYR A 28 4.30 -4.46 -13.77
CA TYR A 28 3.47 -4.00 -12.65
C TYR A 28 3.68 -2.50 -12.34
N ALA A 29 4.90 -2.01 -12.54
CA ALA A 29 5.25 -0.63 -12.26
C ALA A 29 4.48 0.36 -13.15
N ASP A 30 4.13 -0.05 -14.37
CA ASP A 30 3.38 0.78 -15.31
C ASP A 30 1.96 1.09 -14.79
N PHE A 31 1.38 0.23 -13.95
CA PHE A 31 0.10 0.50 -13.30
C PHE A 31 0.13 1.69 -12.34
N ALA A 32 1.27 1.97 -11.70
CA ALA A 32 1.37 3.09 -10.80
C ALA A 32 1.17 4.42 -11.55
N GLN A 33 1.55 4.51 -12.82
CA GLN A 33 1.30 5.68 -13.65
C GLN A 33 -0.18 5.85 -14.02
N GLN A 34 -0.91 4.75 -14.14
CA GLN A 34 -2.36 4.73 -14.45
C GLN A 34 -3.23 4.94 -13.20
N PHE A 35 -2.66 4.82 -12.01
CA PHE A 35 -3.39 5.04 -10.76
C PHE A 35 -3.53 6.54 -10.49
N HIS A 36 -4.59 7.16 -11.00
CA HIS A 36 -4.79 8.62 -10.86
C HIS A 36 -5.60 9.03 -9.61
N ALA A 37 -6.41 8.12 -9.06
CA ALA A 37 -7.35 8.41 -7.99
C ALA A 37 -8.24 9.64 -8.28
N GLU A 38 -8.67 9.80 -9.54
CA GLU A 38 -9.33 11.02 -10.06
C GLU A 38 -10.61 11.40 -9.29
N PHE A 39 -11.39 10.41 -8.87
CA PHE A 39 -12.64 10.60 -8.12
C PHE A 39 -12.50 10.32 -6.62
N TYR A 40 -11.27 10.35 -6.09
CA TYR A 40 -11.05 10.14 -4.67
C TYR A 40 -11.46 11.37 -3.85
N ASP A 41 -12.61 11.28 -3.20
CA ASP A 41 -13.08 12.22 -2.18
C ASP A 41 -13.06 11.56 -0.77
N PRO A 42 -12.09 11.93 0.10
CA PRO A 42 -12.02 11.38 1.45
C PRO A 42 -13.19 11.80 2.35
N ASN A 43 -13.85 12.93 2.06
CA ASN A 43 -15.00 13.40 2.83
C ASN A 43 -16.23 12.55 2.52
N GLU A 44 -16.47 12.24 1.25
CA GLU A 44 -17.52 11.32 0.85
C GLU A 44 -17.33 9.95 1.50
N TRP A 45 -16.10 9.45 1.52
CA TRP A 45 -15.76 8.20 2.20
C TRP A 45 -16.07 8.27 3.70
N ALA A 46 -15.64 9.35 4.38
CA ALA A 46 -15.92 9.53 5.80
C ALA A 46 -17.43 9.54 6.09
N ASP A 47 -18.23 10.21 5.25
CA ASP A 47 -19.68 10.26 5.39
C ASP A 47 -20.33 8.89 5.19
N ILE A 48 -19.88 8.12 4.18
CA ILE A 48 -20.34 6.75 3.92
C ILE A 48 -19.99 5.83 5.09
N PHE A 49 -18.76 5.89 5.61
CA PHE A 49 -18.35 5.07 6.73
C PHE A 49 -19.14 5.40 7.99
N ALA A 50 -19.39 6.68 8.29
CA ALA A 50 -20.24 7.10 9.39
C ALA A 50 -21.68 6.58 9.23
N ALA A 51 -22.26 6.73 8.03
CA ALA A 51 -23.62 6.28 7.72
C ALA A 51 -23.77 4.75 7.83
N SER A 52 -22.71 3.98 7.54
CA SER A 52 -22.71 2.52 7.71
C SER A 52 -22.78 2.05 9.16
N GLY A 53 -22.52 2.95 10.13
CA GLY A 53 -22.42 2.60 11.55
C GLY A 53 -21.07 2.02 11.97
N ALA A 54 -20.07 2.01 11.08
CA ALA A 54 -18.70 1.62 11.39
C ALA A 54 -18.14 2.41 12.58
N LYS A 55 -17.31 1.76 13.39
CA LYS A 55 -16.66 2.38 14.57
C LYS A 55 -15.16 2.55 14.41
N TYR A 56 -14.56 1.84 13.45
CA TYR A 56 -13.18 2.00 13.06
C TYR A 56 -13.04 1.67 11.58
N ILE A 57 -12.01 2.22 10.96
CA ILE A 57 -11.56 1.82 9.62
C ILE A 57 -10.08 1.48 9.66
N VAL A 58 -9.63 0.61 8.76
CA VAL A 58 -8.21 0.28 8.59
C VAL A 58 -7.88 0.40 7.11
N LEU A 59 -7.16 1.45 6.72
CA LEU A 59 -6.76 1.66 5.32
C LEU A 59 -5.39 1.03 5.04
N THR A 60 -5.24 0.37 3.90
CA THR A 60 -3.95 -0.12 3.41
C THR A 60 -3.00 1.05 3.20
N SER A 61 -2.00 1.18 4.08
CA SER A 61 -0.90 2.13 3.90
C SER A 61 0.05 1.66 2.80
N LYS A 62 0.45 0.39 2.88
CA LYS A 62 1.35 -0.31 1.96
C LYS A 62 0.97 -1.78 1.91
N HIS A 63 0.84 -2.34 0.72
CA HIS A 63 0.62 -3.78 0.51
C HIS A 63 1.94 -4.48 0.08
N HIS A 64 1.89 -5.76 -0.25
CA HIS A 64 3.08 -6.58 -0.54
C HIS A 64 3.89 -6.12 -1.77
N GLU A 65 3.32 -5.32 -2.66
CA GLU A 65 4.03 -4.72 -3.80
C GLU A 65 4.92 -3.53 -3.39
N GLY A 66 4.79 -3.06 -2.15
CA GLY A 66 5.63 -2.01 -1.58
C GLY A 66 5.23 -0.58 -1.94
N PHE A 67 4.16 -0.40 -2.71
CA PHE A 67 3.66 0.93 -3.06
C PHE A 67 3.02 1.59 -1.84
N THR A 68 3.53 2.75 -1.43
CA THR A 68 3.00 3.48 -0.28
C THR A 68 1.95 4.50 -0.69
N MET A 69 0.82 4.53 0.02
CA MET A 69 -0.28 5.49 -0.20
C MET A 69 0.00 6.89 0.37
N TRP A 70 1.24 7.13 0.81
CA TRP A 70 1.75 8.37 1.39
C TRP A 70 3.17 8.66 0.88
N PRO A 71 3.67 9.91 0.97
CA PRO A 71 5.00 10.29 0.51
C PRO A 71 6.13 9.77 1.42
N SER A 72 6.31 8.45 1.49
CA SER A 72 7.36 7.85 2.31
C SER A 72 8.74 8.18 1.77
N LYS A 73 9.66 8.57 2.66
CA LYS A 73 11.08 8.75 2.30
C LYS A 73 11.77 7.43 1.97
N TYR A 74 11.20 6.32 2.40
CA TYR A 74 11.74 4.98 2.22
C TYR A 74 11.19 4.29 0.97
N SER A 75 10.16 4.86 0.34
CA SER A 75 9.57 4.42 -0.95
C SER A 75 9.71 5.47 -2.05
N PHE A 76 10.87 6.11 -2.13
CA PHE A 76 11.14 7.11 -3.18
C PHE A 76 10.83 6.57 -4.57
N ASN A 77 10.10 7.34 -5.39
CA ASN A 77 9.60 6.97 -6.72
C ASN A 77 8.60 5.79 -6.76
N TRP A 78 8.18 5.26 -5.62
CA TRP A 78 7.23 4.15 -5.53
C TRP A 78 6.15 4.43 -4.48
N ASN A 79 5.52 5.60 -4.61
CA ASN A 79 4.46 6.05 -3.72
C ASN A 79 3.46 6.99 -4.43
N ALA A 80 2.30 7.18 -3.81
CA ALA A 80 1.18 7.96 -4.37
C ALA A 80 1.48 9.46 -4.60
N MET A 81 2.49 10.02 -3.95
CA MET A 81 2.93 11.39 -4.21
C MET A 81 3.89 11.45 -5.40
N ASP A 82 4.82 10.51 -5.49
CA ASP A 82 5.86 10.52 -6.52
C ASP A 82 5.35 10.00 -7.87
N VAL A 83 4.35 9.12 -7.90
CA VAL A 83 3.77 8.58 -9.14
C VAL A 83 2.26 8.34 -8.99
N GLY A 84 1.52 8.51 -10.07
CA GLY A 84 0.07 8.33 -10.09
C GLY A 84 -0.67 9.54 -9.50
N PRO A 85 -1.29 9.46 -8.31
CA PRO A 85 -2.24 10.48 -7.82
C PRO A 85 -1.62 11.84 -7.49
N LYS A 86 -0.31 11.92 -7.27
CA LYS A 86 0.40 13.13 -6.78
C LYS A 86 -0.19 13.68 -5.49
N ARG A 87 -0.57 12.78 -4.57
CA ARG A 87 -1.39 13.09 -3.40
C ARG A 87 -1.05 12.19 -2.20
N ASP A 88 -1.08 12.75 -0.99
CA ASP A 88 -1.02 11.97 0.25
C ASP A 88 -2.41 11.44 0.59
N LEU A 89 -2.71 10.24 0.08
CA LEU A 89 -4.04 9.64 0.21
C LEU A 89 -4.36 9.25 1.65
N LEU A 90 -3.35 8.84 2.43
CA LEU A 90 -3.52 8.52 3.85
C LEU A 90 -3.83 9.75 4.69
N GLY A 91 -3.04 10.82 4.51
CA GLY A 91 -3.25 12.07 5.23
C GLY A 91 -4.64 12.63 5.00
N ASP A 92 -5.09 12.59 3.76
CA ASP A 92 -6.41 13.07 3.37
C ASP A 92 -7.55 12.28 4.02
N LEU A 93 -7.51 10.94 4.00
CA LEU A 93 -8.54 10.15 4.67
C LEU A 93 -8.49 10.33 6.18
N ALA A 94 -7.29 10.32 6.77
CA ALA A 94 -7.12 10.47 8.21
C ALA A 94 -7.72 11.79 8.71
N ASN A 95 -7.51 12.88 7.96
CA ASN A 95 -8.08 14.18 8.26
C ASN A 95 -9.60 14.20 8.11
N ALA A 96 -10.13 13.64 7.01
CA ALA A 96 -11.59 13.58 6.80
C ALA A 96 -12.31 12.80 7.91
N ILE A 97 -11.78 11.64 8.28
CA ILE A 97 -12.34 10.79 9.34
C ILE A 97 -12.38 11.54 10.67
N ARG A 98 -11.25 12.15 11.07
CA ARG A 98 -11.14 12.86 12.36
C ARG A 98 -11.98 14.12 12.44
N ASN A 99 -12.11 14.84 11.33
CA ASN A 99 -12.80 16.13 11.33
C ASN A 99 -14.31 15.99 11.20
N ARG A 100 -14.80 14.86 10.70
CA ARG A 100 -16.22 14.69 10.33
C ARG A 100 -16.93 13.59 11.12
N THR A 101 -16.20 12.70 11.78
CA THR A 101 -16.78 11.49 12.37
C THR A 101 -16.13 11.15 13.71
N ASP A 102 -16.80 10.30 14.48
CA ASP A 102 -16.23 9.67 15.68
C ASP A 102 -15.56 8.31 15.38
N ILE A 103 -15.28 8.01 14.11
CA ILE A 103 -14.68 6.75 13.69
C ILE A 103 -13.19 6.71 14.06
N VAL A 104 -12.77 5.59 14.63
CA VAL A 104 -11.37 5.33 14.94
C VAL A 104 -10.59 5.05 13.65
N PHE A 105 -9.54 5.84 13.40
CA PHE A 105 -8.68 5.67 12.23
C PHE A 105 -7.54 4.69 12.49
N GLY A 106 -7.42 3.67 11.65
CA GLY A 106 -6.34 2.68 11.66
C GLY A 106 -5.67 2.53 10.30
N LEU A 107 -4.47 1.94 10.31
CA LEU A 107 -3.70 1.66 9.11
C LEU A 107 -3.26 0.20 9.07
N TYR A 108 -3.44 -0.42 7.91
CA TYR A 108 -2.82 -1.70 7.58
C TYR A 108 -1.43 -1.44 7.01
N HIS A 109 -0.44 -2.28 7.35
CA HIS A 109 0.90 -2.21 6.79
C HIS A 109 1.48 -3.61 6.55
N SER A 110 1.86 -3.89 5.30
CA SER A 110 2.57 -5.11 4.95
C SER A 110 3.99 -5.13 5.51
N MET A 111 4.33 -6.20 6.24
CA MET A 111 5.63 -6.43 6.86
C MET A 111 6.68 -6.97 5.87
N PHE A 112 6.31 -7.23 4.62
CA PHE A 112 7.22 -7.64 3.55
C PHE A 112 6.89 -6.99 2.20
N GLU A 113 7.83 -7.09 1.27
CA GLU A 113 7.70 -6.59 -0.10
C GLU A 113 8.21 -7.63 -1.08
N TRP A 114 7.36 -8.07 -2.02
CA TRP A 114 7.68 -9.13 -2.98
C TRP A 114 8.95 -8.88 -3.78
N PHE A 115 9.24 -7.62 -4.12
CA PHE A 115 10.31 -7.25 -5.06
C PHE A 115 11.44 -6.43 -4.44
N ASN A 116 11.36 -6.11 -3.15
CA ASN A 116 12.36 -5.26 -2.52
C ASN A 116 13.71 -6.02 -2.45
N PRO A 117 14.81 -5.45 -2.97
CA PRO A 117 16.11 -6.11 -2.95
C PRO A 117 16.57 -6.53 -1.55
N LEU A 118 16.26 -5.74 -0.52
CA LEU A 118 16.62 -6.07 0.86
C LEU A 118 15.79 -7.25 1.37
N TYR A 119 14.50 -7.32 1.03
CA TYR A 119 13.64 -8.45 1.42
C TYR A 119 14.08 -9.73 0.71
N LEU A 120 14.36 -9.65 -0.59
CA LEU A 120 14.87 -10.77 -1.38
C LEU A 120 16.23 -11.25 -0.87
N GLN A 121 17.09 -10.32 -0.45
CA GLN A 121 18.36 -10.65 0.18
C GLN A 121 18.15 -11.39 1.50
N ASP A 122 17.35 -10.85 2.42
CA ASP A 122 17.05 -11.52 3.69
C ASP A 122 16.45 -12.92 3.44
N LYS A 123 15.53 -13.05 2.49
CA LYS A 123 14.94 -14.34 2.08
C LYS A 123 15.98 -15.31 1.53
N GLN A 124 16.92 -14.86 0.70
CA GLN A 124 18.01 -15.68 0.16
C GLN A 124 18.91 -16.24 1.29
N TYR A 125 19.11 -15.48 2.35
CA TYR A 125 19.86 -15.91 3.54
C TYR A 125 19.00 -16.64 4.59
N GLY A 126 17.76 -17.03 4.23
CA GLY A 126 16.84 -17.74 5.11
C GLY A 126 16.42 -16.90 6.33
N PHE A 127 16.28 -15.59 6.13
CA PHE A 127 15.91 -14.59 7.15
C PHE A 127 16.84 -14.56 8.37
N LYS A 128 18.10 -14.99 8.20
CA LYS A 128 19.15 -14.85 9.23
C LYS A 128 19.72 -13.44 9.31
N THR A 129 19.49 -12.62 8.29
CA THR A 129 19.73 -11.19 8.27
C THR A 129 18.39 -10.44 8.42
N GLN A 130 18.46 -9.18 8.85
CA GLN A 130 17.28 -8.34 9.11
C GLN A 130 17.41 -6.97 8.42
N LEU A 131 18.05 -6.94 7.26
CA LEU A 131 18.32 -5.68 6.55
C LEU A 131 17.01 -4.99 6.15
N PHE A 132 16.03 -5.74 5.66
CA PHE A 132 14.74 -5.18 5.24
C PHE A 132 13.94 -4.61 6.42
N PRO A 133 13.71 -5.34 7.53
CA PRO A 133 13.04 -4.77 8.70
C PRO A 133 13.69 -3.48 9.20
N PHE A 134 15.03 -3.43 9.33
CA PHE A 134 15.70 -2.26 9.91
C PHE A 134 15.80 -1.07 8.97
N MET A 135 15.99 -1.29 7.67
CA MET A 135 16.23 -0.22 6.71
C MET A 135 14.97 0.26 6.00
N LYS A 136 13.89 -0.54 6.03
CA LYS A 136 12.67 -0.30 5.24
C LYS A 136 11.40 -0.32 6.11
N THR A 137 11.02 -1.47 6.67
CA THR A 137 9.72 -1.59 7.36
C THR A 137 9.63 -0.78 8.64
N LEU A 138 10.63 -0.88 9.53
CA LEU A 138 10.63 -0.15 10.81
C LEU A 138 10.59 1.37 10.62
N PRO A 139 11.41 1.99 9.75
CA PRO A 139 11.31 3.42 9.52
C PRO A 139 9.97 3.85 8.88
N GLU A 140 9.38 3.06 7.99
CA GLU A 140 8.03 3.34 7.45
C GLU A 140 6.95 3.28 8.53
N LEU A 141 7.00 2.26 9.41
CA LEU A 141 6.11 2.16 10.55
C LEU A 141 6.22 3.39 11.46
N ARG A 142 7.45 3.89 11.65
CA ARG A 142 7.68 5.14 12.39
C ARG A 142 7.04 6.34 11.69
N GLU A 143 7.22 6.48 10.37
CA GLU A 143 6.59 7.56 9.59
C GLU A 143 5.07 7.55 9.74
N ILE A 144 4.42 6.39 9.60
CA ILE A 144 2.96 6.33 9.66
C ILE A 144 2.42 6.61 11.06
N VAL A 145 3.14 6.19 12.11
CA VAL A 145 2.78 6.49 13.50
C VAL A 145 2.96 7.97 13.80
N GLU A 146 4.08 8.57 13.44
CA GLU A 146 4.39 9.97 13.75
C GLU A 146 3.50 10.93 12.94
N ASN A 147 3.32 10.68 11.64
CA ASN A 147 2.60 11.58 10.74
C ASN A 147 1.08 11.42 10.86
N TYR A 148 0.60 10.17 10.91
CA TYR A 148 -0.85 9.90 10.83
C TYR A 148 -1.46 9.49 12.15
N LYS A 149 -0.70 9.15 13.20
CA LYS A 149 -1.21 8.83 14.55
C LYS A 149 -2.42 7.85 14.55
N PRO A 150 -2.36 6.73 13.82
CA PRO A 150 -3.46 5.78 13.80
C PRO A 150 -3.64 5.15 15.18
N SER A 151 -4.89 4.82 15.54
CA SER A 151 -5.20 4.10 16.78
C SER A 151 -4.99 2.59 16.65
N VAL A 152 -4.90 2.08 15.41
CA VAL A 152 -4.63 0.68 15.09
C VAL A 152 -3.55 0.61 14.02
N ILE A 153 -2.52 -0.21 14.27
CA ILE A 153 -1.61 -0.70 13.24
C ILE A 153 -1.94 -2.17 13.02
N TRP A 154 -2.41 -2.50 11.83
CA TRP A 154 -2.71 -3.86 11.41
C TRP A 154 -1.58 -4.38 10.53
N SER A 155 -0.72 -5.23 11.09
CA SER A 155 0.43 -5.79 10.37
C SER A 155 0.07 -7.09 9.67
N ASP A 156 0.46 -7.21 8.40
CA ASP A 156 0.31 -8.44 7.62
C ASP A 156 1.66 -8.99 7.19
N GLY A 157 1.79 -10.31 7.17
CA GLY A 157 3.08 -10.94 6.94
C GLY A 157 3.01 -12.45 6.97
N ASP A 158 4.08 -13.06 6.48
CA ASP A 158 4.35 -14.48 6.74
C ASP A 158 4.85 -14.65 8.19
N TRP A 159 4.66 -15.85 8.76
CA TRP A 159 5.01 -16.19 10.14
C TRP A 159 6.43 -16.74 10.32
#